data_AF-S4N1F0-F1
#
_entry.id   AF-S4N1F0-F1
#
_cell.length_a   1.000
_cell.length_b   1.000
_cell.length_c   1.000
_cell.angle_alpha   90.00
_cell.angle_beta   90.00
_cell.angle_gamma   90.00
#
_symmetry.space_group_name_H-M   'P 1'
#
loop_
_entity.id
_entity.type
_entity.pdbx_description
1 polymer ?
#
loop_
_entity_poly.entity_id
_entity_poly.type
_entity_poly.pdbx_seq_one_letter_code
_entity_poly.pdbx_strand_id
1 'polypeptide(L)'
;MEAALDLTQHTPGTLPRHASYLHQRTAGRIGSLARLIRQAAITAICDGTERITKKALEAIQLDHLAEEHSRPRTRQTARTA
;
A
#
# COMPACT_ATOMS: atom_id res chain seq x y z
N MET A 1 7.34 -6.87 -3.29
CA MET A 1 7.05 -5.51 -2.75
C MET A 1 7.77 -5.26 -1.44
N GLU A 2 7.78 -6.17 -0.46
CA GLU A 2 8.57 -6.00 0.78
C GLU A 2 10.08 -5.87 0.51
N ALA A 3 10.65 -6.70 -0.36
CA ALA A 3 12.07 -6.62 -0.74
C ALA A 3 12.47 -5.35 -1.53
N ALA A 4 11.50 -4.51 -1.92
CA ALA A 4 11.76 -3.23 -2.58
C ALA A 4 11.75 -2.05 -1.60
N LEU A 5 11.47 -2.31 -0.32
CA LEU A 5 11.57 -1.34 0.75
C LEU A 5 13.00 -1.38 1.28
N ASP A 6 13.80 -0.38 0.91
CA ASP A 6 15.17 -0.24 1.41
C ASP A 6 15.15 0.33 2.84
N LEU A 7 14.69 -0.52 3.76
CA LEU A 7 14.53 -0.18 5.18
C LEU A 7 15.55 -1.02 5.97
N THR A 8 16.64 -0.39 6.39
CA THR A 8 17.82 -1.05 6.98
C THR A 8 17.51 -1.82 8.27
N GLN A 9 16.47 -1.42 9.01
CA GLN A 9 16.02 -2.01 10.28
C GLN A 9 14.80 -2.93 10.13
N HIS A 10 14.34 -3.17 8.90
CA HIS A 10 13.15 -3.96 8.65
C HIS A 10 13.48 -5.45 8.58
N THR A 11 12.85 -6.26 9.43
CA THR A 11 12.95 -7.73 9.34
C THR A 11 12.13 -8.24 8.15
N PRO A 12 12.73 -8.90 7.14
CA PRO A 12 11.97 -9.48 6.03
C PRO A 12 10.93 -10.50 6.54
N GLY A 13 9.75 -10.55 5.94
CA GLY A 13 8.66 -11.45 6.33
C GLY A 13 7.66 -10.85 7.33
N THR A 14 7.84 -9.58 7.73
CA THR A 14 6.91 -8.91 8.66
C THR A 14 5.61 -8.51 7.95
N LEU A 15 5.69 -8.05 6.69
CA LEU A 15 4.52 -7.70 5.88
C LEU A 15 3.63 -8.92 5.52
N PRO A 16 4.19 -10.07 5.08
CA PRO A 16 3.43 -11.31 4.87
C PRO A 16 2.70 -11.81 6.12
N ARG A 17 3.28 -11.67 7.31
CA ARG A 17 2.61 -12.04 8.58
C ARG A 17 1.39 -11.16 8.88
N HIS A 18 1.33 -9.97 8.30
CA HIS A 18 0.18 -9.06 8.39
C HIS A 18 -0.70 -9.07 7.15
N ALA A 19 -0.57 -10.06 6.25
CA ALA A 19 -1.33 -10.12 5.01
C ALA A 19 -2.84 -10.02 5.22
N SER A 20 -3.42 -10.72 6.18
CA SER A 20 -4.86 -10.64 6.48
C SER A 20 -5.29 -9.24 6.94
N TYR A 21 -4.48 -8.59 7.77
CA TYR A 21 -4.73 -7.22 8.24
C TYR A 21 -4.64 -6.19 7.09
N LEU A 22 -3.61 -6.32 6.26
CA LEU A 22 -3.42 -5.48 5.07
C LEU A 22 -4.54 -5.67 4.06
N HIS A 23 -4.99 -6.91 3.86
CA HIS A 23 -6.11 -7.23 2.99
C HIS A 23 -7.39 -6.54 3.50
N GLN A 24 -7.71 -6.65 4.78
CA GLN A 24 -8.87 -6.02 5.39
C GLN A 24 -8.81 -4.49 5.32
N ARG A 25 -7.65 -3.88 5.61
CA ARG A 25 -7.43 -2.42 5.54
C ARG A 25 -7.55 -1.85 4.13
N THR A 26 -7.23 -2.64 3.11
CA THR A 26 -7.20 -2.20 1.71
C THR A 26 -8.42 -2.66 0.92
N ALA A 27 -9.30 -3.46 1.54
CA ALA A 27 -10.41 -4.17 0.89
C ALA A 27 -9.96 -4.98 -0.34
N GLY A 28 -8.72 -5.50 -0.31
CA GLY A 28 -8.14 -6.29 -1.41
C GLY A 28 -7.66 -5.48 -2.61
N ARG A 29 -7.69 -4.14 -2.53
CA ARG A 29 -7.23 -3.27 -3.61
C ARG A 29 -5.71 -3.13 -3.59
N ILE A 30 -5.04 -3.68 -4.60
CA ILE A 30 -3.58 -3.62 -4.72
C ILE A 30 -3.04 -2.18 -4.82
N GLY A 31 -3.80 -1.26 -5.42
CA GLY A 31 -3.45 0.17 -5.47
C GLY A 31 -3.47 0.82 -4.09
N SER A 32 -4.49 0.49 -3.29
CA SER A 32 -4.60 0.91 -1.88
C SER A 32 -3.49 0.33 -1.02
N LEU A 33 -3.14 -0.95 -1.26
CA LEU A 33 -2.01 -1.62 -0.60
C LEU A 33 -0.68 -0.95 -0.91
N ALA A 34 -0.41 -0.68 -2.19
CA ALA A 34 0.82 -0.01 -2.60
C ALA A 34 0.93 1.39 -2.00
N ARG A 35 -0.20 2.13 -1.91
CA ARG A 35 -0.25 3.46 -1.29
C ARG A 35 0.01 3.39 0.22
N LEU A 36 -0.62 2.44 0.91
CA LEU A 36 -0.40 2.20 2.34
C LEU A 36 1.07 1.90 2.65
N ILE A 37 1.66 0.96 1.91
CA ILE A 37 3.04 0.52 2.10
C ILE A 37 4.01 1.67 1.82
N ARG A 38 3.81 2.43 0.74
CA ARG A 38 4.65 3.61 0.44
C ARG A 38 4.59 4.66 1.53
N GLN A 39 3.39 5.01 2.01
CA GLN A 39 3.26 6.01 3.06
C GLN A 39 3.93 5.54 4.36
N ALA A 40 3.78 4.25 4.71
CA ALA A 40 4.42 3.67 5.89
C ALA A 40 5.95 3.68 5.79
N ALA A 41 6.49 3.40 4.60
CA ALA A 41 7.92 3.46 4.36
C ALA A 41 8.45 4.89 4.51
N ILE A 42 7.77 5.88 3.91
CA ILE A 42 8.16 7.30 4.01
C ILE A 42 8.15 7.74 5.47
N THR A 43 7.07 7.43 6.21
CA THR A 43 6.99 7.76 7.64
C THR A 43 8.11 7.08 8.44
N ALA A 44 8.41 5.81 8.18
CA ALA A 44 9.48 5.09 8.88
C ALA A 44 10.87 5.70 8.62
N ILE A 45 11.10 6.22 7.41
CA ILE A 45 12.34 6.94 7.06
C ILE A 45 12.37 8.30 7.77
N CYS A 46 11.28 9.07 7.72
CA CYS A 46 11.20 10.39 8.36
C CYS A 46 11.32 10.33 9.89
N ASP A 47 10.79 9.28 10.52
CA ASP A 47 10.88 9.04 11.96
C ASP A 47 12.21 8.36 12.36
N GLY A 48 13.06 8.00 11.40
CA GLY A 48 14.33 7.30 11.63
C GLY A 48 14.19 5.88 12.18
N THR A 49 12.98 5.34 12.25
CA THR A 49 12.73 3.98 12.75
C THR A 49 13.08 2.90 11.73
N GLU A 50 13.07 3.27 10.44
CA GLU A 50 13.45 2.45 9.29
C GLU A 50 12.81 1.04 9.32
N ARG A 51 11.58 0.94 9.84
CA ARG A 51 10.82 -0.31 9.95
C ARG A 51 9.31 -0.06 9.83
N ILE A 52 8.60 -0.97 9.16
CA ILE A 52 7.13 -0.91 9.08
C ILE A 52 6.56 -1.77 10.20
N THR A 53 5.74 -1.15 11.05
CA THR A 53 5.02 -1.84 12.13
C THR A 53 3.52 -1.73 11.90
N LYS A 54 2.73 -2.64 12.53
CA LYS A 54 1.26 -2.54 12.52
C LYS A 54 0.78 -1.16 12.99
N LYS A 55 1.42 -0.59 14.03
CA LYS A 55 1.10 0.74 14.56
C LYS A 55 1.34 1.85 13.53
N ALA A 56 2.44 1.79 12.79
CA ALA A 56 2.71 2.74 11.71
C ALA A 56 1.68 2.61 10.57
N LEU A 57 1.30 1.37 10.22
CA LEU A 57 0.23 1.11 9.27
C LEU A 57 -1.12 1.63 9.77
N GLU A 58 -1.41 1.51 11.06
CA GLU A 58 -2.65 1.99 11.70
C GLU A 58 -2.79 3.51 11.67
N ALA A 59 -1.70 4.22 11.95
CA ALA A 59 -1.65 5.69 11.96
C ALA A 59 -1.93 6.32 10.58
N ILE A 60 -1.66 5.58 9.49
CA ILE A 60 -1.90 6.07 8.14
C ILE A 60 -3.38 6.00 7.80
N GLN A 61 -3.98 7.17 7.59
CA GLN A 61 -5.34 7.26 7.07
C GLN A 61 -5.36 6.83 5.61
N LEU A 62 -5.91 5.64 5.34
CA LEU A 62 -6.42 5.33 4.02
C LEU A 62 -7.77 6.02 3.90
N ASP A 63 -7.74 7.30 3.51
CA ASP A 63 -8.94 7.91 2.97
C ASP A 63 -9.54 6.95 1.94
N HIS A 64 -10.84 6.70 2.09
CA HIS A 64 -11.66 5.87 1.20
C HIS A 64 -11.70 6.45 -0.24
N LEU A 65 -10.88 7.43 -0.60
CA LEU A 65 -10.73 7.97 -1.96
C LEU A 65 -10.18 6.96 -2.99
N ALA A 66 -9.95 5.71 -2.60
CA ALA A 66 -9.71 4.61 -3.54
C ALA A 66 -10.94 4.23 -4.38
N GLU A 67 -12.08 4.92 -4.24
CA GLU A 67 -13.20 4.82 -5.18
C GLU A 67 -12.99 5.57 -6.50
N GLU A 68 -12.11 6.59 -6.58
CA GLU A 68 -12.11 7.47 -7.77
C GLU A 68 -11.02 7.13 -8.82
N HIS A 69 -9.92 6.48 -8.43
CA HIS A 69 -8.77 6.28 -9.34
C HIS A 69 -8.72 4.91 -10.04
N SER A 70 -9.71 4.04 -9.81
CA SER A 70 -9.84 2.76 -10.53
C SER A 70 -11.13 2.72 -11.35
N ARG A 71 -11.48 3.81 -12.03
CA ARG A 71 -12.25 3.64 -13.26
C ARG A 71 -11.29 3.09 -14.30
N PRO A 72 -11.43 1.83 -14.76
CA PRO A 72 -10.72 1.42 -15.95
C PRO A 72 -11.12 2.42 -17.04
N ARG A 73 -10.14 3.07 -17.68
CA ARG A 73 -10.37 3.70 -18.98
C ARG A 73 -10.86 2.56 -19.86
N THR A 74 -12.18 2.43 -19.99
CA THR A 74 -12.82 1.58 -20.98
C THR A 74 -12.17 1.97 -22.29
N ARG A 75 -11.36 1.04 -22.78
CA ARG A 75 -10.63 1.14 -24.03
C ARG A 75 -11.70 1.39 -25.09
N GLN A 76 -11.85 2.64 -25.53
CA GLN A 76 -12.67 2.98 -26.69
C GLN A 76 -12.02 2.29 -27.89
N THR A 77 -12.38 1.03 -28.11
CA THR A 77 -12.31 0.44 -29.44
C THR A 77 -13.37 1.13 -30.26
N ALA A 78 -13.00 2.27 -30.86
CA ALA A 78 -13.71 2.80 -32.00
C ALA A 78 -13.59 1.75 -33.12
N ARG A 79 -14.61 0.90 -33.24
CA ARG A 79 -14.92 0.18 -34.47
C ARG A 79 -16.03 0.96 -35.16
N THR A 80 -15.68 1.63 -36.23
CA THR A 80 -16.58 2.14 -37.29
C THR A 80 -15.73 2.00 -38.56
N ALA A 81 -15.96 0.94 -39.34
CA ALA A 81 -16.97 0.84 -40.41
C ALA A 81 -16.47 1.56 -41.66
#